data_AF-A0A9E3QZ24-F1
#
_entry.id   AF-A0A9E3QZ24-F1
#
_cell.length_a   1.000
_cell.length_b   1.000
_cell.length_c   1.000
_cell.angle_alpha   90.00
_cell.angle_beta   90.00
_cell.angle_gamma   90.00
#
_symmetry.space_group_name_H-M   'P 1'
#
loop_
_entity.id
_entity.type
_entity.pdbx_description
1 polymer ?
#
loop_
_entity_poly.entity_id
_entity_poly.type
_entity_poly.pdbx_seq_one_letter_code
_entity_poly.pdbx_strand_id
1 'polypeptide(L)'
;MRSLFAAVLVLAVPAFAGGKIRAAAKAVVAAASTPSTEQCDAYAKKMFELTVNSVDKDPELLEELKGLKPKEKAAFLEAAKAELRKEEKSFVKDAKKDCLEGAKAGELTTSDLACVAKQTDLDGLEKNCK
;
A
#
# COMPACT_ATOMS: atom_id res chain seq x y z
N MET A 1 -32.07 10.93 10.70
CA MET A 1 -33.31 10.17 10.96
C MET A 1 -33.69 9.35 9.73
N ARG A 2 -33.53 8.02 9.78
CA ARG A 2 -34.39 6.98 9.17
C ARG A 2 -33.92 5.61 9.67
N SER A 3 -34.87 4.81 10.12
CA SER A 3 -34.76 3.61 10.95
C SER A 3 -34.84 2.31 10.15
N LEU A 4 -34.09 1.29 10.62
CA LEU A 4 -34.46 -0.12 10.85
C LEU A 4 -35.17 -0.93 9.74
N PHE A 5 -34.56 -2.05 9.29
CA PHE A 5 -35.05 -3.44 9.46
C PHE A 5 -34.33 -4.40 8.49
N ALA A 6 -33.57 -5.37 9.02
CA ALA A 6 -33.48 -6.75 8.54
C ALA A 6 -32.36 -7.49 9.31
N ALA A 7 -32.64 -7.80 10.56
CA ALA A 7 -32.07 -8.94 11.25
C ALA A 7 -33.04 -10.13 11.11
N VAL A 8 -32.52 -11.34 11.39
CA VAL A 8 -33.21 -12.62 11.65
C VAL A 8 -33.29 -13.59 10.46
N LEU A 9 -32.34 -14.54 10.39
CA LEU A 9 -32.52 -16.00 10.65
C LEU A 9 -31.23 -16.72 10.19
N VAL A 10 -30.28 -17.12 11.05
CA VAL A 10 -30.31 -18.18 12.09
C VAL A 10 -30.44 -19.60 11.51
N LEU A 11 -29.36 -20.39 11.73
CA LEU A 11 -29.26 -21.86 11.92
C LEU A 11 -29.05 -22.82 10.73
N ALA A 12 -28.00 -23.65 10.93
CA ALA A 12 -27.91 -25.10 10.66
C ALA A 12 -27.13 -25.62 9.42
N VAL A 13 -25.80 -25.72 9.62
CA VAL A 13 -24.87 -26.82 9.24
C VAL A 13 -25.56 -28.20 9.37
N PRO A 14 -25.35 -29.26 8.52
CA PRO A 14 -24.05 -29.93 8.40
C PRO A 14 -23.71 -30.75 7.12
N ALA A 15 -22.44 -31.20 7.10
CA ALA A 15 -21.94 -32.44 6.48
C ALA A 15 -21.54 -32.44 4.99
N PHE A 16 -20.26 -32.15 4.73
CA PHE A 16 -19.43 -33.06 3.93
C PHE A 16 -18.11 -33.29 4.64
N ALA A 17 -18.15 -34.23 5.59
CA ALA A 17 -16.99 -35.02 5.96
C ALA A 17 -16.62 -35.90 4.75
N GLY A 18 -15.52 -35.58 4.08
CA GLY A 18 -15.02 -36.35 2.94
C GLY A 18 -13.97 -35.61 2.11
N GLY A 19 -12.90 -35.10 2.73
CA GLY A 19 -11.83 -34.45 1.95
C GLY A 19 -10.83 -33.60 2.74
N LYS A 20 -10.46 -33.98 3.96
CA LYS A 20 -9.61 -33.16 4.84
C LYS A 20 -8.13 -33.01 4.41
N ILE A 21 -7.71 -33.43 3.22
CA ILE A 21 -6.27 -33.42 2.85
C ILE A 21 -5.96 -32.64 1.55
N ARG A 22 -6.95 -32.29 0.71
CA ARG A 22 -6.68 -31.52 -0.53
C ARG A 22 -6.94 -30.01 -0.43
N ALA A 23 -7.68 -29.56 0.59
CA ALA A 23 -7.86 -28.13 0.88
C ALA A 23 -6.65 -27.51 1.61
N ALA A 24 -5.84 -28.31 2.31
CA ALA A 24 -4.65 -27.83 3.01
C ALA A 24 -3.52 -27.44 2.04
N ALA A 25 -3.36 -28.13 0.90
CA ALA A 25 -2.30 -27.79 -0.06
C ALA A 25 -2.56 -26.46 -0.79
N LYS A 26 -3.84 -26.08 -1.02
CA LYS A 26 -4.18 -24.80 -1.67
C LYS A 26 -4.27 -23.64 -0.66
N ALA A 27 -4.54 -23.94 0.62
CA ALA A 27 -4.47 -22.97 1.72
C ALA A 27 -3.03 -22.68 2.19
N VAL A 28 -2.11 -23.65 2.09
CA VAL A 28 -0.68 -23.45 2.40
C VAL A 28 0.03 -22.64 1.31
N VAL A 29 -0.44 -22.71 0.05
CA VAL A 29 0.10 -21.84 -1.03
C VAL A 29 -0.41 -20.40 -0.92
N ALA A 30 -1.63 -20.16 -0.41
CA ALA A 30 -2.12 -18.81 -0.15
C ALA A 30 -1.44 -18.14 1.06
N ALA A 31 -1.13 -18.91 2.13
CA ALA A 31 -0.42 -18.40 3.31
C ALA A 31 1.07 -18.08 3.06
N ALA A 32 1.69 -18.65 2.02
CA ALA A 32 3.05 -18.30 1.61
C ALA A 32 3.11 -16.99 0.79
N SER A 33 1.97 -16.54 0.26
CA SER A 33 1.86 -15.33 -0.55
C SER A 33 1.28 -14.14 0.22
N THR A 34 0.74 -14.37 1.42
CA THR A 34 0.35 -13.30 2.34
C THR A 34 1.60 -12.67 2.93
N PRO A 35 1.81 -11.37 2.74
CA PRO A 35 3.00 -10.72 3.25
C PRO A 35 3.05 -10.64 4.76
N SER A 36 4.27 -10.76 5.28
CA SER A 36 4.54 -10.61 6.70
C SER A 36 4.48 -9.14 7.13
N THR A 37 4.25 -8.89 8.42
CA THR A 37 4.30 -7.53 9.00
C THR A 37 5.61 -6.81 8.67
N GLU A 38 6.72 -7.55 8.67
CA GLU A 38 8.04 -7.01 8.33
C GLU A 38 8.14 -6.58 6.85
N GLN A 39 7.52 -7.32 5.93
CA GLN A 39 7.40 -6.92 4.53
C GLN A 39 6.50 -5.69 4.36
N CYS A 40 5.43 -5.58 5.16
CA CYS A 40 4.58 -4.38 5.18
C CYS A 40 5.30 -3.15 5.77
N ASP A 41 6.17 -3.31 6.78
CA ASP A 41 7.03 -2.21 7.26
C ASP A 41 8.02 -1.75 6.18
N ALA A 42 8.66 -2.71 5.50
CA ALA A 42 9.58 -2.42 4.41
C ALA A 42 8.88 -1.70 3.25
N TYR A 43 7.68 -2.16 2.87
CA TYR A 43 6.84 -1.53 1.87
C TYR A 43 6.42 -0.12 2.27
N ALA A 44 5.96 0.09 3.49
CA ALA A 44 5.51 1.39 3.94
C ALA A 44 6.64 2.44 3.89
N LYS A 45 7.84 2.06 4.35
CA LYS A 45 9.04 2.89 4.21
C LYS A 45 9.39 3.13 2.75
N LYS A 46 9.34 2.08 1.93
CA LYS A 46 9.65 2.17 0.51
C LYS A 46 8.69 3.12 -0.21
N MET A 47 7.38 3.00 0.01
CA MET A 47 6.37 3.89 -0.56
C MET A 47 6.63 5.35 -0.19
N PHE A 48 6.99 5.62 1.07
CA PHE A 48 7.40 6.95 1.49
C PHE A 48 8.63 7.46 0.72
N GLU A 49 9.66 6.63 0.58
CA GLU A 49 10.85 6.98 -0.21
C GLU A 49 10.53 7.25 -1.68
N LEU A 50 9.69 6.41 -2.31
CA LEU A 50 9.24 6.59 -3.68
C LEU A 50 8.49 7.92 -3.83
N THR A 51 7.61 8.26 -2.88
CA THR A 51 6.89 9.53 -2.84
C THR A 51 7.87 10.70 -2.76
N VAL A 52 8.82 10.70 -1.82
CA VAL A 52 9.83 11.76 -1.68
C VAL A 52 10.67 11.93 -2.95
N ASN A 53 11.04 10.82 -3.60
CA ASN A 53 11.80 10.84 -4.86
C ASN A 53 10.98 11.32 -6.06
N SER A 54 9.65 11.31 -5.94
CA SER A 54 8.74 11.70 -7.02
C SER A 54 8.13 13.09 -6.83
N VAL A 55 8.40 13.77 -5.69
CA VAL A 55 7.93 15.14 -5.42
C VAL A 55 8.28 16.09 -6.57
N ASP A 56 9.49 16.00 -7.12
CA ASP A 56 9.92 16.85 -8.24
C ASP A 56 9.30 16.49 -9.60
N LYS A 57 8.59 15.36 -9.69
CA LYS A 57 7.83 14.92 -10.87
C LYS A 57 6.33 15.19 -10.74
N ASP A 58 5.87 15.62 -9.57
CA ASP A 58 4.45 15.85 -9.32
C ASP A 58 3.93 16.99 -10.21
N PRO A 59 2.95 16.73 -11.10
CA PRO A 59 2.52 17.70 -12.09
C PRO A 59 1.78 18.89 -11.46
N GLU A 60 1.06 18.70 -10.35
CA GLU A 60 0.39 19.78 -9.62
C GLU A 60 1.43 20.71 -9.01
N LEU A 61 2.44 20.15 -8.35
CA LEU A 61 3.54 20.92 -7.79
C LEU A 61 4.34 21.65 -8.87
N LEU A 62 4.63 20.98 -10.01
CA LEU A 62 5.31 21.62 -11.13
C LEU A 62 4.51 22.77 -11.75
N GLU A 63 3.18 22.68 -11.72
CA GLU A 63 2.27 23.76 -12.13
C GLU A 63 2.31 24.93 -11.13
N GLU A 64 2.26 24.68 -9.83
CA GLU A 64 2.41 25.74 -8.81
C GLU A 64 3.78 26.42 -8.88
N LEU A 65 4.82 25.65 -9.22
CA LEU A 65 6.16 26.15 -9.41
C LEU A 65 6.33 26.91 -10.74
N LYS A 66 5.34 26.87 -11.65
CA LYS A 66 5.40 27.46 -13.00
C LYS A 66 5.36 28.99 -12.94
N GLY A 67 6.52 29.59 -12.72
CA GLY A 67 6.71 31.04 -12.64
C GLY A 67 7.83 31.46 -11.69
N LEU A 68 8.23 30.54 -10.80
CA LEU A 68 9.34 30.76 -9.87
C LEU A 68 10.70 30.62 -10.56
N LYS A 69 11.69 31.36 -10.06
CA LYS A 69 13.08 31.23 -10.54
C LYS A 69 13.62 29.85 -10.18
N PRO A 70 14.57 29.29 -10.95
CA PRO A 70 15.13 27.96 -10.67
C PRO A 70 15.66 27.78 -9.24
N LYS A 71 16.23 28.83 -8.63
CA LYS A 71 16.70 28.81 -7.24
C LYS A 71 15.56 28.68 -6.22
N GLU A 72 14.44 29.37 -6.47
CA GLU A 72 13.27 29.34 -5.59
C GLU A 72 12.53 28.01 -5.73
N LYS A 73 12.46 27.46 -6.96
CA LYS A 73 11.95 26.11 -7.22
C LYS A 73 12.73 25.05 -6.44
N ALA A 74 14.07 25.09 -6.50
CA ALA A 74 14.91 24.17 -5.76
C ALA A 74 14.70 24.30 -4.24
N ALA A 75 14.62 25.53 -3.73
CA ALA A 75 14.36 25.77 -2.30
C ALA A 75 12.97 25.27 -1.86
N PHE A 76 11.95 25.45 -2.70
CA PHE A 76 10.61 24.96 -2.41
C PHE A 76 10.55 23.43 -2.42
N LEU A 77 11.16 22.78 -3.41
CA LEU A 77 11.23 21.32 -3.50
C LEU A 77 11.98 20.72 -2.30
N GLU A 78 13.10 21.32 -1.90
CA GLU A 78 13.84 20.88 -0.70
C GLU A 78 13.01 21.08 0.57
N ALA A 79 12.29 22.20 0.70
CA ALA A 79 11.39 22.42 1.83
C ALA A 79 10.24 21.42 1.86
N ALA A 80 9.60 21.14 0.71
CA ALA A 80 8.52 20.16 0.59
C ALA A 80 9.00 18.74 0.95
N LYS A 81 10.19 18.34 0.46
CA LYS A 81 10.82 17.06 0.83
C LYS A 81 11.13 17.01 2.33
N ALA A 82 11.59 18.11 2.93
CA ALA A 82 11.88 18.18 4.36
C ALA A 82 10.62 18.10 5.23
N GLU A 83 9.51 18.74 4.82
CA GLU A 83 8.22 18.63 5.51
C GLU A 83 7.68 17.21 5.44
N LEU A 84 7.67 16.59 4.26
CA LEU A 84 7.26 15.19 4.09
C LEU A 84 8.04 14.25 5.02
N ARG A 85 9.36 14.48 5.18
CA ARG A 85 10.21 13.71 6.10
C ARG A 85 9.81 13.85 7.57
N LYS A 86 9.22 14.98 7.98
CA LYS A 86 8.67 15.12 9.34
C LYS A 86 7.43 14.25 9.53
N GLU A 87 6.66 14.04 8.47
CA GLU A 87 5.44 13.21 8.47
C GLU A 87 5.72 11.72 8.20
N GLU A 88 6.97 11.34 7.92
CA GLU A 88 7.41 9.97 7.61
C GLU A 88 6.81 8.93 8.58
N LYS A 89 6.83 9.21 9.88
CA LYS A 89 6.31 8.27 10.89
C LYS A 89 4.81 8.03 10.75
N SER A 90 4.02 9.06 10.43
CA SER A 90 2.58 8.91 10.24
C SER A 90 2.31 8.19 8.93
N PHE A 91 2.96 8.63 7.85
CA PHE A 91 2.83 8.01 6.54
C PHE A 91 3.16 6.50 6.57
N VAL A 92 4.29 6.13 7.18
CA VAL A 92 4.72 4.73 7.30
C VAL A 92 3.72 3.93 8.14
N LYS A 93 3.12 4.53 9.17
CA LYS A 93 2.11 3.86 9.99
C LYS A 93 0.83 3.58 9.20
N ASP A 94 0.36 4.56 8.44
CA ASP A 94 -0.86 4.43 7.63
C ASP A 94 -0.64 3.46 6.47
N ALA A 95 0.44 3.61 5.71
CA ALA A 95 0.79 2.69 4.62
C ALA A 95 1.00 1.25 5.09
N LYS A 96 1.54 1.05 6.31
CA LYS A 96 1.64 -0.29 6.91
C LYS A 96 0.26 -0.87 7.23
N LYS A 97 -0.65 -0.05 7.74
CA LYS A 97 -2.02 -0.47 8.02
C LYS A 97 -2.71 -0.88 6.73
N ASP A 98 -2.62 -0.06 5.69
CA ASP A 98 -3.20 -0.35 4.37
C ASP A 98 -2.61 -1.62 3.76
N CYS A 99 -1.28 -1.82 3.86
CA CYS A 99 -0.64 -3.08 3.43
C CYS A 99 -1.21 -4.30 4.15
N LEU A 100 -1.39 -4.22 5.47
CA LEU A 100 -1.95 -5.33 6.26
C LEU A 100 -3.42 -5.59 5.95
N GLU A 101 -4.21 -4.55 5.68
CA GLU A 101 -5.62 -4.69 5.28
C GLU A 101 -5.75 -5.24 3.85
N GLY A 102 -4.99 -4.72 2.90
CA GLY A 102 -4.94 -5.22 1.51
C GLY A 102 -4.41 -6.66 1.42
N ALA A 103 -3.43 -7.01 2.25
CA ALA A 103 -2.94 -8.39 2.37
C ALA A 103 -4.01 -9.36 2.88
N LYS A 104 -4.86 -8.92 3.82
CA LYS A 104 -6.00 -9.70 4.31
C LYS A 104 -7.12 -9.80 3.28
N ALA A 105 -7.34 -8.73 2.52
CA ALA A 105 -8.32 -8.69 1.43
C ALA A 105 -7.86 -9.52 0.20
N GLY A 106 -6.58 -9.89 0.13
CA GLY A 106 -5.99 -10.56 -1.03
C GLY A 106 -5.71 -9.63 -2.20
N GLU A 107 -5.78 -8.31 -1.97
CA GLU A 107 -5.46 -7.25 -2.94
C GLU A 107 -3.95 -7.03 -3.05
N LEU A 108 -3.17 -7.48 -2.05
CA LEU A 108 -1.74 -7.26 -1.99
C LEU A 108 -1.01 -8.58 -1.71
N THR A 109 -0.14 -8.99 -2.62
CA THR A 109 0.65 -10.23 -2.54
C THR A 109 2.13 -9.94 -2.29
N THR A 110 2.89 -10.95 -1.86
CA THR A 110 4.36 -10.86 -1.74
C THR A 110 5.06 -10.50 -3.05
N SER A 111 4.48 -10.83 -4.21
CA SER A 111 5.05 -10.47 -5.52
C SER A 111 4.93 -8.98 -5.78
N ASP A 112 3.81 -8.37 -5.38
CA ASP A 112 3.56 -6.93 -5.52
C ASP A 112 4.55 -6.14 -4.67
N LEU A 113 4.74 -6.56 -3.41
CA LEU A 113 5.70 -5.98 -2.49
C LEU A 113 7.15 -6.11 -2.98
N ALA A 114 7.51 -7.27 -3.54
CA ALA A 114 8.83 -7.48 -4.13
C ALA A 114 9.04 -6.62 -5.37
N CYS A 115 7.99 -6.35 -6.14
CA CYS A 115 8.05 -5.41 -7.26
C CYS A 115 8.28 -3.98 -6.77
N VAL A 116 7.48 -3.52 -5.79
CA VAL A 116 7.61 -2.19 -5.18
C VAL A 116 9.02 -1.95 -4.64
N ALA A 117 9.58 -2.96 -3.97
CA ALA A 117 10.94 -2.90 -3.41
C ALA A 117 12.03 -2.61 -4.47
N LYS A 118 11.81 -3.00 -5.73
CA LYS A 118 12.75 -2.79 -6.85
C LYS A 118 12.63 -1.42 -7.51
N GLN A 119 11.57 -0.66 -7.20
CA GLN A 119 11.34 0.64 -7.83
C GLN A 119 12.13 1.75 -7.14
N THR A 120 12.35 2.84 -7.88
CA THR A 120 13.07 4.03 -7.43
C THR A 120 12.17 5.25 -7.24
N ASP A 121 11.02 5.26 -7.92
CA ASP A 121 10.03 6.33 -7.95
C ASP A 121 8.63 5.80 -8.30
N LEU A 122 7.59 6.62 -8.10
CA LEU A 122 6.18 6.25 -8.30
C LEU A 122 5.86 5.94 -9.78
N ASP A 123 6.50 6.64 -10.72
CA ASP A 123 6.39 6.34 -12.16
C ASP A 123 6.87 4.92 -12.50
N GLY A 124 7.99 4.50 -11.89
CA GLY A 124 8.51 3.14 -12.03
C GLY A 124 7.54 2.10 -11.47
N LEU A 125 6.90 2.41 -10.34
CA LEU A 125 5.86 1.58 -9.73
C LEU A 125 4.70 1.34 -10.69
N GLU A 126 4.10 2.40 -11.23
CA GLU A 126 2.93 2.29 -12.12
C GLU A 126 3.23 1.51 -13.40
N LYS A 127 4.44 1.66 -13.94
CA LYS A 127 4.83 1.02 -15.21
C LYS A 127 5.22 -0.45 -15.02
N ASN A 128 5.80 -0.82 -13.87
CA ASN A 128 6.42 -2.13 -13.68
C ASN A 128 5.67 -3.05 -12.70
N CYS A 129 4.84 -2.52 -11.80
CA CYS A 129 4.11 -3.29 -10.79
C CYS A 129 2.60 -3.21 -11.10
N LYS A 130 1.95 -4.35 -11.30
CA LYS A 130 0.52 -4.48 -11.62
C LYS A 130 -0.14 -5.53 -10.74
#